data_AF-A0A329RLF5-F1
#
_entry.id   AF-A0A329RLF5-F1
#
_cell.length_a   1.000
_cell.length_b   1.000
_cell.length_c   1.000
_cell.angle_alpha   90.00
_cell.angle_beta   90.00
_cell.angle_gamma   90.00
#
_symmetry.space_group_name_H-M   'P 1'
#
loop_
_entity.id
_entity.type
_entity.pdbx_description
1 polymer ?
#
loop_
_entity_poly.entity_id
_entity_poly.type
_entity_poly.pdbx_seq_one_letter_code
_entity_poly.pdbx_strand_id
1 'polypeptide(L)'
;MDASDMGLCVLYPARKQFLRVRFDLDERSAIRDHNAGGATLFGMNTRELMSAVFAALLWGPQWSSTALSVSTHVRLGIDNVSVVAWNNKRSSRNPYAQLLLRLLALQEVRHNFYVSATHIAGVDNVMADDGSRAWESPAKAQEFANLSAGWTQVIVPPNLRHLSQVWERSSVQGLSQSRLTFRTRVYGGSGKRDVPSWDTRHGSLKRLPPPLQRSWGHLMCTFRNSG
;
A
#
# COMPACT_ATOMS: atom_id res chain seq x y z
N MET A 1 -14.70 3.06 1.50
CA MET A 1 -13.86 3.99 2.31
C MET A 1 -13.86 5.32 1.60
N ASP A 2 -13.67 6.44 2.30
CA ASP A 2 -13.76 7.76 1.66
C ASP A 2 -12.95 8.85 2.41
N ALA A 3 -12.70 10.00 1.76
CA ALA A 3 -12.08 11.18 2.35
C ALA A 3 -12.67 12.52 1.84
N SER A 4 -12.98 13.41 2.79
CA SER A 4 -13.38 14.80 2.57
C SER A 4 -12.24 15.77 2.90
N ASP A 5 -12.46 17.07 2.78
CA ASP A 5 -11.49 18.09 3.22
C ASP A 5 -11.38 18.18 4.75
N MET A 6 -12.31 17.58 5.50
CA MET A 6 -12.34 17.58 6.96
C MET A 6 -11.75 16.31 7.59
N GLY A 7 -11.79 15.19 6.88
CA GLY A 7 -11.29 13.93 7.40
C GLY A 7 -11.49 12.77 6.45
N LEU A 8 -11.23 11.56 6.96
CA LEU A 8 -11.44 10.31 6.24
C LEU A 8 -12.20 9.31 7.10
N CYS A 9 -12.83 8.33 6.44
CA CYS A 9 -13.55 7.24 7.08
C CYS A 9 -13.30 5.90 6.39
N VAL A 10 -13.10 4.86 7.19
CA VAL A 10 -13.05 3.47 6.72
C VAL A 10 -14.05 2.65 7.52
N LEU A 11 -14.75 1.77 6.82
CA LEU A 11 -15.67 0.81 7.39
C LEU A 11 -15.06 -0.59 7.35
N TYR A 12 -15.30 -1.37 8.41
CA TYR A 12 -15.07 -2.81 8.46
C TYR A 12 -16.41 -3.52 8.74
N PRO A 13 -17.22 -3.77 7.70
CA PRO A 13 -18.60 -4.24 7.86
C PRO A 13 -18.73 -5.57 8.60
N ALA A 14 -17.82 -6.51 8.37
CA ALA A 14 -17.84 -7.83 9.01
C ALA A 14 -17.79 -7.78 10.55
N ARG A 15 -17.26 -6.68 11.13
CA ARG A 15 -17.19 -6.47 12.58
C ARG A 15 -18.07 -5.33 13.07
N LYS A 16 -18.86 -4.68 12.20
CA LYS A 16 -19.55 -3.41 12.48
C LYS A 16 -18.62 -2.38 13.13
N GLN A 17 -17.40 -2.26 12.59
CA GLN A 17 -16.42 -1.29 13.07
C GLN A 17 -16.19 -0.21 12.04
N PHE A 18 -15.87 1.00 12.49
CA PHE A 18 -15.39 2.06 11.62
C PHE A 18 -14.22 2.78 12.29
N LEU A 19 -13.37 3.39 11.48
CA LEU A 19 -12.40 4.37 11.95
C LEU A 19 -12.65 5.69 11.23
N ARG A 20 -12.36 6.79 11.91
CA ARG A 20 -12.31 8.12 11.29
C ARG A 20 -11.09 8.86 11.75
N VAL A 21 -10.55 9.69 10.87
CA VAL A 21 -9.44 10.58 11.15
C VAL A 21 -9.83 11.99 10.72
N ARG A 22 -9.87 12.92 11.68
CA ARG A 22 -10.07 14.34 11.40
C ARG A 22 -8.75 14.97 11.03
N PHE A 23 -8.69 15.69 9.92
CA PHE A 23 -7.48 16.41 9.53
C PHE A 23 -7.19 17.57 10.48
N ASP A 24 -5.92 17.73 10.84
CA ASP A 24 -5.46 18.80 11.72
C ASP A 24 -5.34 20.14 10.97
N LEU A 25 -4.77 21.17 11.61
CA LEU A 25 -4.65 22.48 10.98
C LEU A 25 -3.66 22.49 9.81
N ASP A 26 -2.55 21.77 9.92
CA ASP A 26 -1.49 21.73 8.92
C ASP A 26 -1.94 20.94 7.71
N GLU A 27 -2.56 19.77 7.93
CA GLU A 27 -3.16 18.95 6.88
C GLU A 27 -4.28 19.73 6.17
N ARG A 28 -5.17 20.42 6.91
CA ARG A 28 -6.20 21.27 6.28
C ARG A 28 -5.61 22.45 5.52
N SER A 29 -4.47 22.99 5.94
CA SER A 29 -3.78 24.00 5.16
C SER A 29 -3.25 23.43 3.86
N ALA A 30 -2.57 22.27 3.91
CA ALA A 30 -2.07 21.59 2.72
C ALA A 30 -3.19 21.19 1.74
N ILE A 31 -4.38 20.83 2.25
CA ILE A 31 -5.59 20.58 1.43
C ILE A 31 -6.03 21.86 0.72
N ARG A 32 -6.17 22.98 1.45
CA ARG A 32 -6.57 24.27 0.84
C ARG A 32 -5.58 24.70 -0.24
N ASP A 33 -4.29 24.58 0.04
CA ASP A 33 -3.23 24.93 -0.91
C ASP A 33 -3.29 24.03 -2.14
N HIS A 34 -3.54 22.73 -1.98
CA HIS A 34 -3.75 21.80 -3.11
C HIS A 34 -4.94 22.22 -3.97
N ASN A 35 -6.08 22.50 -3.33
CA ASN A 35 -7.32 22.87 -4.00
C ASN A 35 -7.20 24.23 -4.72
N ALA A 36 -6.32 25.11 -4.25
CA ALA A 36 -5.96 26.37 -4.92
C ALA A 36 -4.98 26.20 -6.10
N GLY A 37 -4.63 24.96 -6.48
CA GLY A 37 -3.69 24.67 -7.56
C GLY A 37 -2.22 24.62 -7.12
N GLY A 38 -1.96 24.64 -5.82
CA GLY A 38 -0.62 24.49 -5.25
C GLY A 38 -0.06 23.08 -5.46
N ALA A 39 1.28 22.97 -5.45
CA ALA A 39 2.01 21.72 -5.70
C ALA A 39 2.02 20.74 -4.51
N THR A 40 1.10 20.87 -3.54
CA THR A 40 1.11 20.00 -2.36
C THR A 40 0.73 18.56 -2.75
N LEU A 41 1.27 17.60 -2.01
CA LEU A 41 1.07 16.17 -2.28
C LEU A 41 -0.24 15.63 -1.64
N PHE A 42 -1.00 16.48 -0.96
CA PHE A 42 -2.11 16.10 -0.07
C PHE A 42 -3.48 16.21 -0.76
N GLY A 43 -3.54 15.79 -2.03
CA GLY A 43 -4.78 15.74 -2.81
C GLY A 43 -5.73 14.60 -2.40
N MET A 44 -6.93 14.63 -2.96
CA MET A 44 -8.02 13.68 -2.67
C MET A 44 -7.59 12.21 -2.79
N ASN A 45 -6.96 11.83 -3.91
CA ASN A 45 -6.46 10.46 -4.12
C ASN A 45 -5.50 10.01 -3.00
N THR A 46 -4.64 10.91 -2.54
CA THR A 46 -3.69 10.56 -1.47
C THR A 46 -4.39 10.40 -0.14
N ARG A 47 -5.36 11.27 0.17
CA ARG A 47 -6.18 11.20 1.39
C ARG A 47 -7.01 9.93 1.47
N GLU A 48 -7.61 9.52 0.36
CA GLU A 48 -8.29 8.22 0.30
C GLU A 48 -7.32 7.04 0.43
N LEU A 49 -6.12 7.11 -0.16
CA LEU A 49 -5.12 6.08 0.06
C LEU A 49 -4.67 5.98 1.53
N MET A 50 -4.67 7.09 2.29
CA MET A 50 -4.40 7.06 3.73
C MET A 50 -5.41 6.18 4.47
N SER A 51 -6.68 6.16 4.04
CA SER A 51 -7.73 5.32 4.58
C SER A 51 -7.33 3.83 4.55
N ALA A 52 -6.75 3.36 3.45
CA ALA A 52 -6.24 1.99 3.34
C ALA A 52 -5.09 1.70 4.33
N VAL A 53 -4.18 2.66 4.52
CA VAL A 53 -3.04 2.51 5.43
C VAL A 53 -3.49 2.49 6.89
N PHE A 54 -4.41 3.37 7.29
CA PHE A 54 -4.96 3.35 8.65
C PHE A 54 -5.69 2.04 8.94
N ALA A 55 -6.48 1.55 7.99
CA ALA A 55 -7.14 0.26 8.10
C ALA A 55 -6.13 -0.87 8.34
N ALA A 56 -5.06 -0.92 7.54
CA ALA A 56 -3.99 -1.91 7.69
C ALA A 56 -3.24 -1.80 9.02
N LEU A 57 -2.98 -0.58 9.51
CA LEU A 57 -2.30 -0.38 10.80
C LEU A 57 -3.15 -0.83 11.99
N LEU A 58 -4.46 -0.63 11.95
CA LEU A 58 -5.35 -0.92 13.08
C LEU A 58 -5.94 -2.33 13.04
N TRP A 59 -6.28 -2.82 11.85
CA TRP A 59 -6.93 -4.12 11.67
C TRP A 59 -5.99 -5.18 11.10
N GLY A 60 -4.80 -4.83 10.61
CA GLY A 60 -3.79 -5.78 10.13
C GLY A 60 -3.53 -6.96 11.06
N PRO A 61 -3.30 -6.74 12.38
CA PRO A 61 -3.14 -7.84 13.33
C PRO A 61 -4.35 -8.79 13.38
N GLN A 62 -5.57 -8.28 13.16
CA GLN A 62 -6.81 -9.05 13.20
C GLN A 62 -7.08 -9.80 11.89
N TRP A 63 -6.50 -9.33 10.78
CA TRP A 63 -6.54 -10.01 9.49
C TRP A 63 -5.51 -11.14 9.40
N SER A 64 -4.62 -11.26 10.37
CA SER A 64 -3.57 -12.27 10.35
C SER A 64 -4.15 -13.67 10.41
N SER A 65 -3.69 -14.52 9.48
CA SER A 65 -4.00 -15.95 9.49
C SER A 65 -3.06 -16.67 10.46
N THR A 66 -3.60 -17.57 11.27
CA THR A 66 -2.81 -18.44 12.15
C THR A 66 -2.10 -19.56 11.39
N ALA A 67 -2.51 -19.85 10.15
CA ALA A 67 -1.89 -20.84 9.30
C ALA A 67 -0.77 -20.20 8.46
N LEU A 68 0.48 -20.64 8.66
CA LEU A 68 1.68 -20.13 7.97
C LEU A 68 1.61 -20.23 6.43
N SER A 69 0.75 -21.10 5.89
CA SER A 69 0.64 -21.37 4.45
C SER A 69 -0.50 -20.61 3.74
N VAL A 70 -1.36 -19.89 4.48
CA VAL A 70 -2.52 -19.20 3.90
C VAL A 70 -2.53 -17.77 4.36
N SER A 71 -2.37 -16.82 3.44
CA SER A 71 -2.52 -15.39 3.73
C SER A 71 -3.99 -14.97 3.57
N THR A 72 -4.44 -14.06 4.42
CA THR A 72 -5.80 -13.51 4.34
C THR A 72 -5.87 -12.51 3.18
N HIS A 73 -6.88 -12.66 2.32
CA HIS A 73 -7.19 -11.66 1.30
C HIS A 73 -8.10 -10.57 1.86
N VAL A 74 -7.62 -9.34 1.88
CA VAL A 74 -8.43 -8.16 2.24
C VAL A 74 -8.79 -7.40 0.97
N ARG A 75 -10.09 -7.17 0.75
CA ARG A 75 -10.59 -6.40 -0.39
C ARG A 75 -11.08 -5.03 0.06
N LEU A 76 -10.46 -3.98 -0.46
CA LEU A 76 -10.89 -2.59 -0.23
C LEU A 76 -11.95 -2.21 -1.25
N GLY A 77 -13.11 -1.72 -0.76
CA GLY A 77 -14.10 -1.05 -1.59
C GLY A 77 -13.81 0.46 -1.63
N ILE A 78 -13.56 0.96 -2.83
CA ILE A 78 -13.12 2.34 -3.09
C ILE A 78 -13.89 2.88 -4.29
N ASP A 79 -14.45 4.08 -4.21
CA ASP A 79 -15.11 4.78 -5.32
C ASP A 79 -14.13 5.57 -6.19
N ASN A 80 -12.97 5.95 -5.67
CA ASN A 80 -11.90 6.55 -6.44
C ASN A 80 -11.09 5.53 -7.26
N VAL A 81 -11.36 5.50 -8.56
CA VAL A 81 -10.67 4.66 -9.55
C VAL A 81 -9.15 4.86 -9.57
N SER A 82 -8.64 6.06 -9.26
CA SER A 82 -7.19 6.32 -9.23
C SER A 82 -6.54 5.58 -8.07
N VAL A 83 -7.19 5.57 -6.90
CA VAL A 83 -6.71 4.87 -5.71
C VAL A 83 -6.81 3.36 -5.90
N VAL A 84 -7.87 2.86 -6.55
CA VAL A 84 -7.96 1.45 -6.98
C VAL A 84 -6.75 1.07 -7.83
N ALA A 85 -6.42 1.89 -8.83
CA ALA A 85 -5.28 1.65 -9.71
C ALA A 85 -3.95 1.70 -8.96
N TRP A 86 -3.73 2.69 -8.08
CA TRP A 86 -2.51 2.82 -7.28
C TRP A 86 -2.31 1.64 -6.34
N ASN A 87 -3.36 1.21 -5.64
CA ASN A 87 -3.31 0.07 -4.73
C ASN A 87 -2.95 -1.22 -5.48
N ASN A 88 -3.63 -1.51 -6.59
CA ASN A 88 -3.42 -2.76 -7.31
C ASN A 88 -2.08 -2.79 -8.07
N LYS A 89 -1.63 -1.64 -8.60
CA LYS A 89 -0.31 -1.54 -9.28
C LYS A 89 0.86 -1.34 -8.31
N ARG A 90 0.58 -1.04 -7.04
CA ARG A 90 1.58 -0.67 -6.03
C ARG A 90 2.50 0.47 -6.47
N SER A 91 1.95 1.46 -7.17
CA SER A 91 2.73 2.58 -7.70
C SER A 91 1.93 3.87 -7.88
N SER A 92 2.59 5.00 -7.64
CA SER A 92 2.09 6.36 -7.89
C SER A 92 3.26 7.28 -8.22
N ARG A 93 2.99 8.38 -8.95
CA ARG A 93 3.96 9.47 -9.18
C ARG A 93 4.05 10.43 -8.00
N ASN A 94 3.07 10.40 -7.08
CA ASN A 94 3.07 11.23 -5.89
C ASN A 94 3.98 10.61 -4.81
N PRO A 95 5.05 11.29 -4.35
CA PRO A 95 5.98 10.74 -3.36
C PRO A 95 5.32 10.37 -2.02
N TYR A 96 4.31 11.13 -1.59
CA TYR A 96 3.57 10.83 -0.37
C TYR A 96 2.71 9.57 -0.56
N ALA A 97 2.04 9.42 -1.70
CA ALA A 97 1.33 8.18 -2.03
C ALA A 97 2.28 6.96 -2.10
N GLN A 98 3.51 7.12 -2.58
CA GLN A 98 4.49 6.03 -2.53
C GLN A 98 4.88 5.65 -1.10
N LEU A 99 5.02 6.62 -0.19
CA LEU A 99 5.23 6.36 1.23
C LEU A 99 4.06 5.55 1.81
N LEU A 100 2.82 5.93 1.49
CA LEU A 100 1.61 5.21 1.91
C LEU A 100 1.59 3.77 1.39
N LEU A 101 1.90 3.54 0.11
CA LEU A 101 1.97 2.20 -0.46
C LEU A 101 3.06 1.33 0.19
N ARG A 102 4.21 1.92 0.55
CA ARG A 102 5.28 1.21 1.28
C ARG A 102 4.85 0.84 2.69
N LEU A 103 4.16 1.75 3.39
CA LEU A 103 3.56 1.45 4.70
C LEU A 103 2.54 0.32 4.60
N LEU A 104 1.67 0.34 3.59
CA LEU A 104 0.68 -0.71 3.36
C LEU A 104 1.38 -2.06 3.13
N ALA A 105 2.38 -2.11 2.24
CA ALA A 105 3.16 -3.30 1.97
C ALA A 105 3.89 -3.82 3.22
N LEU A 106 4.40 -2.93 4.07
CA LEU A 106 5.01 -3.32 5.34
C LEU A 106 4.00 -4.01 6.26
N GLN A 107 2.75 -3.54 6.32
CA GLN A 107 1.72 -4.19 7.13
C GLN A 107 1.31 -5.55 6.56
N GLU A 108 1.19 -5.67 5.24
CA GLU A 108 0.91 -6.94 4.54
C GLU A 108 1.92 -8.02 4.94
N VAL A 109 3.22 -7.68 4.87
CA VAL A 109 4.29 -8.60 5.26
C VAL A 109 4.27 -8.88 6.77
N ARG A 110 4.12 -7.84 7.60
CA ARG A 110 4.17 -7.96 9.06
C ARG A 110 3.06 -8.85 9.63
N HIS A 111 1.89 -8.83 9.01
CA HIS A 111 0.70 -9.52 9.51
C HIS A 111 0.23 -10.66 8.60
N ASN A 112 0.98 -10.99 7.55
CA ASN A 112 0.68 -12.07 6.61
C ASN A 112 -0.71 -11.99 5.98
N PHE A 113 -1.06 -10.80 5.47
CA PHE A 113 -2.24 -10.58 4.63
C PHE A 113 -1.83 -9.93 3.31
N TYR A 114 -2.73 -9.93 2.34
CA TYR A 114 -2.56 -9.13 1.13
C TYR A 114 -3.84 -8.38 0.80
N VAL A 115 -3.66 -7.22 0.16
CA VAL A 115 -4.72 -6.28 -0.16
C VAL A 115 -4.92 -6.21 -1.66
N SER A 116 -6.18 -6.23 -2.09
CA SER A 116 -6.57 -5.72 -3.40
C SER A 116 -7.66 -4.67 -3.24
N ALA A 117 -7.82 -3.83 -4.25
CA ALA A 117 -8.87 -2.83 -4.32
C ALA A 117 -9.86 -3.18 -5.43
N THR A 118 -11.14 -2.93 -5.17
CA THR A 118 -12.22 -3.01 -6.15
C THR A 118 -12.98 -1.69 -6.16
N HIS A 119 -13.45 -1.31 -7.34
CA HIS A 119 -14.28 -0.12 -7.49
C HIS A 119 -15.69 -0.40 -6.96
N ILE A 120 -16.24 0.52 -6.17
CA ILE A 120 -17.66 0.57 -5.80
C ILE A 120 -18.23 1.90 -6.27
N ALA A 121 -19.51 1.96 -6.65
CA ALA A 121 -20.10 3.24 -7.01
C ALA A 121 -20.20 4.14 -5.76
N GLY A 122 -20.07 5.46 -5.92
CA GLY A 122 -20.22 6.40 -4.81
C GLY A 122 -21.59 6.28 -4.12
N VAL A 123 -22.63 5.91 -4.87
CA VAL A 123 -23.98 5.66 -4.35
C VAL A 123 -24.04 4.49 -3.35
N ASP A 124 -23.04 3.60 -3.40
CA ASP A 124 -22.90 2.45 -2.50
C ASP A 124 -21.91 2.72 -1.35
N ASN A 125 -21.23 3.88 -1.36
CA ASN A 125 -20.21 4.27 -0.38
C ASN A 125 -20.71 5.34 0.64
N VAL A 126 -22.04 5.54 0.73
CA VAL A 126 -22.70 6.62 1.49
C VAL A 126 -22.20 6.73 2.92
N MET A 127 -22.14 5.63 3.67
CA MET A 127 -21.74 5.69 5.08
C MET A 127 -20.27 6.12 5.27
N ALA A 128 -19.39 5.78 4.32
CA ALA A 128 -18.02 6.24 4.39
C ALA A 128 -17.90 7.72 4.01
N ASP A 129 -18.68 8.18 3.01
CA ASP A 129 -18.75 9.60 2.61
C ASP A 129 -19.30 10.48 3.75
N ASP A 130 -20.44 10.12 4.34
CA ASP A 130 -20.96 10.85 5.50
C ASP A 130 -19.99 10.81 6.69
N GLY A 131 -19.29 9.68 6.87
CA GLY A 131 -18.27 9.53 7.91
C GLY A 131 -17.06 10.44 7.71
N SER A 132 -16.63 10.63 6.47
CA SER A 132 -15.52 11.53 6.13
C SER A 132 -15.92 13.00 6.32
N ARG A 133 -17.20 13.34 6.12
CA ARG A 133 -17.77 14.69 6.24
C ARG A 133 -18.37 15.05 7.60
N ALA A 134 -18.37 14.12 8.55
CA ALA A 134 -19.05 14.29 9.84
C ALA A 134 -18.58 15.50 10.68
N TRP A 135 -17.44 16.11 10.36
CA TRP A 135 -16.95 17.33 11.03
C TRP A 135 -17.25 18.63 10.30
N GLU A 136 -17.93 18.59 9.14
CA GLU A 136 -18.32 19.79 8.39
C GLU A 136 -19.44 20.56 9.07
N SER A 137 -20.42 19.86 9.67
CA SER A 137 -21.53 20.49 10.39
C SER A 137 -22.17 19.53 11.40
N PRO A 138 -22.94 20.04 12.38
CA PRO A 138 -23.73 19.20 13.29
C PRO A 138 -24.73 18.30 12.55
N ALA A 139 -25.31 18.77 11.44
CA ALA A 139 -26.23 17.97 10.63
C ALA A 139 -25.53 16.75 10.02
N LYS A 140 -24.35 16.96 9.41
CA LYS A 140 -23.51 15.87 8.87
C LYS A 140 -23.05 14.89 9.95
N ALA A 141 -22.72 15.40 11.14
CA ALA A 141 -22.41 14.55 12.29
C ALA A 141 -23.58 13.64 12.67
N GLN A 142 -24.81 14.18 12.65
CA GLN A 142 -26.03 13.44 12.97
C GLN A 142 -26.38 12.40 11.89
N GLU A 143 -26.25 12.75 10.61
CA GLU A 143 -26.44 11.81 9.50
C GLU A 143 -25.53 10.58 9.64
N PHE A 144 -24.23 10.81 9.87
CA PHE A 144 -23.30 9.71 10.11
C PHE A 144 -23.61 8.94 11.40
N ALA A 145 -24.01 9.62 12.48
CA ALA A 145 -24.38 8.95 13.74
C ALA A 145 -25.56 8.00 13.55
N ASN A 146 -26.54 8.37 12.72
CA ASN A 146 -27.67 7.51 12.39
C ASN A 146 -27.23 6.28 11.58
N LEU A 147 -26.36 6.47 10.57
CA LEU A 147 -25.84 5.36 9.75
C LEU A 147 -24.93 4.41 10.54
N SER A 148 -24.17 4.94 11.50
CA SER A 148 -23.25 4.19 12.36
C SER A 148 -23.89 3.68 13.65
N ALA A 149 -25.22 3.76 13.77
CA ALA A 149 -25.94 3.21 14.91
C ALA A 149 -25.65 1.70 15.06
N GLY A 150 -25.15 1.31 16.24
CA GLY A 150 -24.74 -0.08 16.52
C GLY A 150 -23.38 -0.48 15.94
N TRP A 151 -22.60 0.47 15.42
CA TRP A 151 -21.20 0.27 15.06
C TRP A 151 -20.25 0.80 16.14
N THR A 152 -19.04 0.22 16.20
CA THR A 152 -18.00 0.64 17.15
C THR A 152 -16.92 1.44 16.44
N GLN A 153 -16.60 2.63 16.98
CA GLN A 153 -15.46 3.40 16.50
C GLN A 153 -14.14 2.83 17.03
N VAL A 154 -13.22 2.51 16.11
CA VAL A 154 -11.82 2.22 16.41
C VAL A 154 -11.05 3.54 16.44
N ILE A 155 -10.46 3.86 17.59
CA ILE A 155 -9.68 5.09 17.78
C ILE A 155 -8.28 4.89 17.20
N VAL A 156 -7.84 5.83 16.37
CA VAL A 156 -6.45 5.88 15.90
C VAL A 156 -5.57 6.39 17.05
N PRO A 157 -4.62 5.59 17.55
CA PRO A 157 -3.70 6.01 18.59
C PRO A 157 -2.88 7.24 18.14
N PRO A 158 -2.54 8.19 19.04
CA PRO A 158 -1.79 9.39 18.67
C PRO A 158 -0.47 9.11 17.95
N ASN A 159 0.25 8.06 18.35
CA ASN A 159 1.48 7.67 17.69
C ASN A 159 1.26 7.18 16.25
N LEU A 160 0.08 6.68 15.89
CA LEU A 160 -0.24 6.24 14.53
C LEU A 160 -0.84 7.35 13.67
N ARG A 161 -1.19 8.51 14.26
CA ARG A 161 -1.94 9.58 13.59
C ARG A 161 -1.21 10.19 12.39
N HIS A 162 0.11 10.34 12.46
CA HIS A 162 0.90 10.95 11.40
C HIS A 162 1.69 9.88 10.65
N LEU A 163 1.20 9.49 9.46
CA LEU A 163 1.75 8.37 8.70
C LEU A 163 3.22 8.58 8.28
N SER A 164 3.66 9.82 8.04
CA SER A 164 5.08 10.11 7.79
C SER A 164 5.97 9.73 8.98
N GLN A 165 5.53 10.02 10.20
CA GLN A 165 6.26 9.64 11.42
C GLN A 165 6.19 8.13 11.69
N VAL A 166 5.07 7.48 11.33
CA VAL A 166 4.97 6.01 11.37
C VAL A 166 6.03 5.39 10.46
N TRP A 167 6.15 5.88 9.22
CA TRP A 167 7.15 5.42 8.27
C TRP A 167 8.58 5.62 8.77
N GLU A 168 8.89 6.78 9.33
CA GLU A 168 10.22 7.06 9.89
C GLU A 168 10.60 6.05 10.97
N ARG A 169 9.72 5.79 11.95
CA ARG A 169 9.98 4.81 13.02
C ARG A 169 10.11 3.39 12.48
N SER A 170 9.27 3.00 11.53
CA SER A 170 9.35 1.67 10.89
C SER A 170 10.64 1.49 10.10
N SER A 171 11.12 2.55 9.45
CA SER A 171 12.36 2.53 8.67
C SER A 171 13.59 2.36 9.57
N VAL A 172 13.62 3.02 10.72
CA VAL A 172 14.69 2.86 11.72
C VAL A 172 14.69 1.45 12.33
N GLN A 173 13.51 0.90 12.63
CA GLN A 173 13.39 -0.46 13.17
C GLN A 173 13.81 -1.54 12.16
N GLY A 174 13.50 -1.36 10.87
CA GLY A 174 13.95 -2.25 9.80
C GLY A 174 15.47 -2.26 9.62
N LEU A 175 16.13 -1.11 9.79
CA LEU A 175 17.61 -1.00 9.79
C LEU A 175 18.24 -1.66 11.02
N SER A 176 17.54 -1.69 12.16
CA SER A 176 18.02 -2.36 13.38
C SER A 176 17.88 -3.88 13.30
N GLN A 177 16.78 -4.40 12.74
CA GLN A 177 16.59 -5.85 12.53
C GLN A 177 17.54 -6.42 11.46
N SER A 178 17.96 -5.62 10.48
CA SER A 178 18.97 -6.01 9.49
C SER A 178 20.42 -5.99 10.01
N ARG A 179 20.65 -5.56 11.27
CA ARG A 179 21.93 -5.75 12.00
C ARG A 179 21.99 -7.04 12.83
N LEU A 180 21.09 -7.99 12.62
CA LEU A 180 21.42 -9.39 12.91
C LEU A 180 22.24 -9.92 11.73
N THR A 181 23.55 -9.74 11.85
CA THR A 181 24.56 -10.23 10.93
C THR A 181 24.41 -11.74 10.75
N PHE A 182 23.73 -12.15 9.68
CA PHE A 182 24.00 -13.45 9.09
C PHE A 182 25.45 -13.39 8.63
N ARG A 183 26.34 -13.92 9.47
CA ARG A 183 27.77 -14.02 9.24
C ARG A 183 27.93 -14.87 7.97
N THR A 184 28.06 -14.22 6.83
CA THR A 184 28.48 -14.87 5.59
C THR A 184 29.82 -15.53 5.90
N ARG A 185 29.82 -16.87 5.99
CA ARG A 185 31.05 -17.65 5.98
C ARG A 185 31.75 -17.33 4.68
N VAL A 186 32.85 -16.58 4.78
CA VAL A 186 33.85 -16.49 3.71
C VAL A 186 34.38 -17.92 3.52
N TYR A 187 34.03 -18.55 2.40
CA TYR A 187 34.68 -19.77 1.96
C TYR A 187 35.97 -19.41 1.23
N GLY A 188 37.01 -20.18 1.57
CA GLY A 188 38.42 -19.90 1.34
C GLY A 188 38.84 -19.77 -0.13
N GLY A 189 39.93 -19.06 -0.33
CA GLY A 189 40.67 -19.08 -1.58
C GLY A 189 41.41 -20.40 -1.78
N SER A 190 41.64 -20.75 -3.04
CA SER A 190 42.92 -21.30 -3.52
C SER A 190 42.90 -21.58 -5.03
N GLY A 191 43.94 -21.10 -5.71
CA GLY A 191 44.48 -21.60 -6.97
C GLY A 191 43.86 -21.04 -8.26
N LYS A 192 44.59 -20.66 -9.30
CA LYS A 192 46.03 -20.52 -9.58
C LYS A 192 46.14 -19.52 -10.74
N ARG A 193 47.26 -18.80 -10.80
CA ARG A 193 47.66 -17.98 -11.96
C ARG A 193 47.93 -18.90 -13.13
N ASP A 194 47.45 -18.55 -14.32
CA ASP A 194 48.10 -18.86 -15.59
C ASP A 194 47.77 -17.76 -16.60
N VAL A 195 48.79 -16.97 -16.95
CA VAL A 195 48.80 -16.08 -18.11
C VAL A 195 50.01 -16.49 -18.95
N PRO A 196 49.82 -16.85 -20.22
CA PRO A 196 50.83 -16.62 -21.25
C PRO A 196 50.23 -15.70 -22.33
N SER A 197 50.70 -14.45 -22.39
CA SER A 197 51.71 -13.95 -23.34
C SER A 197 51.10 -13.52 -24.68
N TRP A 198 51.14 -12.22 -24.93
CA TRP A 198 50.86 -11.58 -26.21
C TRP A 198 52.00 -11.87 -27.20
N ASP A 199 51.69 -12.30 -28.43
CA ASP A 199 52.34 -11.68 -29.60
C ASP A 199 51.58 -11.84 -30.95
N THR A 200 51.56 -10.71 -31.65
CA THR A 200 51.47 -10.38 -33.09
C THR A 200 50.44 -10.95 -34.10
N ARG A 201 49.61 -10.01 -34.61
CA ARG A 201 49.40 -9.61 -36.04
C ARG A 201 49.01 -10.66 -37.10
N HIS A 202 47.74 -10.68 -37.54
CA HIS A 202 47.22 -10.11 -38.82
C HIS A 202 45.83 -10.67 -39.21
N GLY A 203 44.85 -9.75 -39.36
CA GLY A 203 43.84 -9.73 -40.44
C GLY A 203 42.76 -10.83 -40.55
N SER A 204 41.53 -10.53 -40.12
CA SER A 204 40.32 -10.50 -40.99
C SER A 204 39.02 -10.37 -40.19
N LEU A 205 38.17 -9.42 -40.57
CA LEU A 205 36.79 -9.30 -40.12
C LEU A 205 35.97 -10.53 -40.51
N LYS A 206 35.24 -11.12 -39.55
CA LYS A 206 34.04 -11.93 -39.83
C LYS A 206 32.90 -11.56 -38.88
N ARG A 207 31.72 -11.41 -39.48
CA ARG A 207 30.47 -10.90 -38.91
C ARG A 207 29.92 -11.82 -37.82
N LEU A 208 29.35 -11.22 -36.78
CA LEU A 208 28.51 -11.89 -35.77
C LEU A 208 27.12 -12.22 -36.37
N PRO A 209 26.53 -13.40 -36.11
CA PRO A 209 25.14 -13.70 -36.45
C PRO A 209 24.15 -13.13 -35.41
N PRO A 210 22.86 -12.89 -35.79
CA PRO A 210 21.87 -12.23 -34.94
C PRO A 210 21.26 -13.14 -33.86
N PRO A 211 20.63 -12.57 -32.80
CA PRO A 211 20.11 -13.32 -31.67
C PRO A 211 18.76 -14.02 -31.94
N LEU A 212 18.64 -15.23 -31.42
CA LEU A 212 17.43 -16.07 -31.39
C LEU A 212 16.34 -15.47 -30.48
N GLN A 213 15.15 -15.25 -31.04
CA GLN A 213 13.90 -15.04 -30.30
C GLN A 213 13.58 -16.27 -29.43
N ARG A 214 13.24 -16.05 -28.15
CA ARG A 214 12.53 -17.04 -27.33
C ARG A 214 11.15 -16.50 -26.98
N SER A 215 10.14 -17.28 -27.35
CA SER A 215 8.72 -17.02 -27.25
C SER A 215 8.18 -17.16 -25.83
N TRP A 216 7.15 -16.38 -25.54
CA TRP A 216 6.35 -16.41 -24.32
C TRP A 216 5.47 -17.67 -24.28
N GLY A 217 5.66 -18.52 -23.27
CA GLY A 217 4.77 -19.65 -22.98
C GLY A 217 3.51 -19.18 -22.23
N HIS A 218 2.36 -19.28 -22.89
CA HIS A 218 1.04 -19.28 -22.26
C HIS A 218 0.80 -20.62 -21.57
N LEU A 219 0.38 -20.62 -20.30
CA LEU A 219 -0.20 -21.78 -19.63
C LEU A 219 -1.69 -21.49 -19.38
N MET A 220 -2.55 -22.07 -20.21
CA MET A 220 -3.96 -22.26 -19.89
C MET A 220 -4.10 -23.54 -19.05
N CYS A 221 -4.77 -23.44 -17.90
CA CYS A 221 -5.27 -24.59 -17.16
C CYS A 221 -6.70 -24.87 -17.59
N THR A 222 -6.94 -26.04 -18.18
CA THR A 222 -8.29 -26.60 -18.39
C THR A 222 -8.60 -27.54 -17.24
N PHE A 223 -9.74 -27.33 -16.56
CA PHE A 223 -10.28 -28.28 -15.60
C PHE A 223 -11.18 -29.28 -16.34
N ARG A 224 -10.85 -30.56 -16.22
CA ARG A 224 -11.65 -31.69 -16.69
C ARG A 224 -12.44 -32.24 -15.50
N ASN A 225 -13.76 -32.31 -15.64
CA ASN A 225 -14.66 -32.98 -14.71
C ASN A 225 -14.50 -34.50 -14.84
N SER A 226 -14.36 -35.21 -13.72
CA SER A 226 -14.48 -36.68 -13.63
C SER A 226 -15.08 -37.04 -12.27
N GLY A 227 -16.20 -37.78 -12.28
CA GLY A 227 -16.79 -38.42 -11.10
C GLY A 227 -18.02 -37.72 -10.57
#